data_AF-M3AAD0-F1
#
_entry.id   AF-M3AAD0-F1
#
_cell.length_a   1.000
_cell.length_b   1.000
_cell.length_c   1.000
_cell.angle_alpha   90.00
_cell.angle_beta   90.00
_cell.angle_gamma   90.00
#
_symmetry.space_group_name_H-M   'P 1'
#
loop_
_entity.id
_entity.type
_entity.pdbx_description
1 polymer ?
#
loop_
_entity_poly.entity_id
_entity_poly.type
_entity_poly.pdbx_seq_one_letter_code
_entity_poly.pdbx_strand_id
1 'polypeptide(L)'
;PRLVGTDDLAESQQKDEEYQGYNPKIHGNYDPNADYAKFHEKKRLEERSMDEQKAFMASTQQADYAATMSLNRFTGRAQVGDLGPDRHSDAAKSGRQMNAFFDVDAAANQHGGKSLKAERRQTRVSKEDAKRYNQERREKKEKKRRGWLQN
;
A
#
# COMPACT_ATOMS: atom_id res chain seq x y z
N PRO A 1 -21.71 -11.08 -56.35
CA PRO A 1 -22.33 -10.00 -55.53
C PRO A 1 -21.47 -9.66 -54.29
N ARG A 2 -20.88 -8.46 -54.29
CA ARG A 2 -20.12 -7.88 -53.16
C ARG A 2 -21.08 -7.29 -52.12
N LEU A 3 -20.79 -7.45 -50.84
CA LEU A 3 -21.26 -6.65 -49.70
C LEU A 3 -20.07 -6.65 -48.71
N VAL A 4 -19.22 -5.61 -48.55
CA VAL A 4 -19.42 -4.29 -47.90
C VAL A 4 -20.19 -4.45 -46.58
N GLY A 5 -19.74 -4.10 -45.38
CA GLY A 5 -18.54 -3.50 -44.77
C GLY A 5 -18.91 -3.32 -43.28
N THR A 6 -18.24 -4.02 -42.35
CA THR A 6 -17.42 -3.45 -41.26
C THR A 6 -17.88 -2.11 -40.67
N ASP A 7 -18.27 -2.20 -39.39
CA ASP A 7 -17.94 -1.27 -38.30
C ASP A 7 -18.60 0.12 -38.28
N ASP A 8 -19.80 0.19 -37.70
CA ASP A 8 -20.36 1.42 -37.09
C ASP A 8 -20.84 1.13 -35.65
N LEU A 9 -19.97 0.57 -34.82
CA LEU A 9 -20.11 0.68 -33.37
C LEU A 9 -19.55 2.05 -32.97
N ALA A 10 -20.41 3.05 -33.07
CA ALA A 10 -20.14 4.39 -32.60
C ALA A 10 -19.68 4.35 -31.13
N GLU A 11 -18.38 4.53 -30.94
CA GLU A 11 -17.75 4.85 -29.67
C GLU A 11 -18.40 6.12 -29.13
N SER A 12 -19.37 5.94 -28.22
CA SER A 12 -19.81 6.99 -27.33
C SER A 12 -18.69 7.24 -26.32
N GLN A 13 -17.66 7.94 -26.77
CA GLN A 13 -16.68 8.60 -25.93
C GLN A 13 -17.48 9.40 -24.89
N GLN A 14 -17.45 8.94 -23.64
CA GLN A 14 -17.96 9.69 -22.51
C GLN A 14 -17.17 10.99 -22.47
N LYS A 15 -17.74 12.07 -22.99
CA LYS A 15 -17.27 13.40 -22.68
C LYS A 15 -17.50 13.55 -21.18
N ASP A 16 -16.43 13.55 -20.42
CA ASP A 16 -16.44 14.12 -19.09
C ASP A 16 -17.01 15.53 -19.26
N GLU A 17 -18.27 15.73 -18.87
CA GLU A 17 -18.96 17.01 -18.92
C GLU A 17 -18.14 17.98 -18.04
N GLU A 18 -17.22 18.72 -18.66
CA GLU A 18 -16.33 19.62 -17.98
C GLU A 18 -17.17 20.69 -17.28
N TYR A 19 -17.24 20.61 -15.95
CA TYR A 19 -18.10 21.44 -15.13
C TYR A 19 -17.70 22.91 -15.27
N GLN A 20 -18.45 23.65 -16.09
CA GLN A 20 -18.32 25.10 -16.20
C GLN A 20 -19.29 25.76 -15.22
N GLY A 21 -18.84 25.91 -13.98
CA GLY A 21 -19.63 26.51 -12.91
C GLY A 21 -20.07 27.96 -13.18
N TYR A 22 -20.88 28.50 -12.27
CA TYR A 22 -21.43 29.86 -12.42
C TYR A 22 -20.34 30.94 -12.46
N ASN A 23 -20.20 31.59 -13.61
CA ASN A 23 -19.43 32.81 -13.86
C ASN A 23 -20.35 34.04 -14.10
N PRO A 24 -20.45 35.02 -13.18
CA PRO A 24 -21.36 36.16 -13.31
C PRO A 24 -21.08 37.04 -14.53
N LYS A 25 -19.86 37.02 -15.09
CA LYS A 25 -19.51 37.77 -16.31
C LYS A 25 -20.07 37.13 -17.59
N ILE A 26 -20.33 35.82 -17.57
CA ILE A 26 -20.83 35.03 -18.71
C ILE A 26 -22.33 34.75 -18.55
N HIS A 27 -22.78 34.46 -17.32
CA HIS A 27 -24.14 34.00 -17.03
C HIS A 27 -25.05 35.08 -16.44
N GLY A 28 -24.54 36.27 -16.09
CA GLY A 28 -25.37 37.41 -15.65
C GLY A 28 -25.93 37.23 -14.24
N ASN A 29 -27.27 37.21 -14.11
CA ASN A 29 -27.97 36.92 -12.86
C ASN A 29 -28.20 35.41 -12.73
N TYR A 30 -28.22 34.90 -11.50
CA TYR A 30 -28.43 33.48 -11.24
C TYR A 30 -29.80 33.01 -11.76
N ASP A 31 -29.78 32.00 -12.63
CA ASP A 31 -30.95 31.35 -13.20
C ASP A 31 -31.04 29.90 -12.66
N PRO A 32 -32.04 29.59 -11.82
CA PRO A 32 -32.24 28.25 -11.27
C PRO A 32 -32.46 27.14 -12.31
N ASN A 33 -32.88 27.47 -13.54
CA ASN A 33 -33.18 26.48 -14.58
C ASN A 33 -32.03 26.26 -15.57
N ALA A 34 -30.91 26.97 -15.41
CA ALA A 34 -29.76 26.87 -16.29
C ALA A 34 -28.96 25.57 -16.10
N ASP A 35 -28.22 25.17 -17.13
CA ASP A 35 -27.50 23.88 -17.17
C ASP A 35 -26.47 23.74 -16.04
N TYR A 36 -25.79 24.83 -15.65
CA TYR A 36 -24.85 24.84 -14.53
C TYR A 36 -25.52 24.57 -13.17
N ALA A 37 -26.79 24.98 -12.99
CA ALA A 37 -27.53 24.75 -11.76
C ALA A 37 -28.01 23.29 -11.67
N LYS A 38 -28.50 22.74 -12.79
CA LYS A 38 -28.94 21.34 -12.91
C LYS A 38 -27.80 20.34 -12.71
N PHE A 39 -26.58 20.68 -13.13
CA PHE A 39 -25.41 19.84 -12.89
C PHE A 39 -25.21 19.56 -11.40
N HIS A 40 -25.36 20.57 -10.54
CA HIS A 40 -25.24 20.41 -9.09
C HIS A 40 -26.37 19.58 -8.48
N GLU A 41 -27.59 19.72 -8.97
CA GLU A 41 -28.73 18.92 -8.50
C GLU A 41 -28.56 17.46 -8.87
N LYS A 42 -28.17 17.17 -10.12
CA LYS A 42 -27.90 15.82 -10.60
C LYS A 42 -26.76 15.17 -9.82
N LYS A 43 -25.63 15.88 -9.66
CA LYS A 43 -24.49 15.38 -8.88
C LYS A 43 -24.86 15.09 -7.43
N ARG A 44 -25.65 15.96 -6.79
CA ARG A 44 -26.12 15.76 -5.41
C ARG A 44 -27.06 14.56 -5.29
N LEU A 45 -27.93 14.33 -6.29
CA LEU A 45 -28.80 13.16 -6.36
C LEU A 45 -28.00 11.88 -6.56
N GLU A 46 -27.00 11.90 -7.43
CA GLU A 46 -26.08 10.78 -7.66
C GLU A 46 -25.29 10.44 -6.39
N GLU A 47 -24.66 11.43 -5.75
CA GLU A 47 -23.95 11.26 -4.48
C GLU A 47 -24.87 10.67 -3.40
N ARG A 48 -26.10 11.19 -3.26
CA ARG A 48 -27.08 10.65 -2.31
C ARG A 48 -27.48 9.20 -2.64
N SER A 49 -27.67 8.88 -3.91
CA SER A 49 -28.01 7.51 -4.33
C SER A 49 -26.86 6.53 -4.05
N MET A 50 -25.62 6.98 -4.20
CA MET A 50 -24.42 6.19 -3.89
C MET A 50 -24.25 5.99 -2.38
N ASP A 51 -24.54 7.03 -1.58
CA ASP A 51 -24.55 6.93 -0.12
C ASP A 51 -25.65 6.01 0.40
N GLU A 52 -26.86 6.05 -0.19
CA GLU A 52 -27.96 5.14 0.13
C GLU A 52 -27.63 3.68 -0.24
N GLN A 53 -26.99 3.44 -1.40
CA GLN A 53 -26.50 2.10 -1.77
C GLN A 53 -25.40 1.61 -0.82
N LYS A 54 -24.46 2.48 -0.45
CA LYS A 54 -23.38 2.16 0.48
C LYS A 54 -23.92 1.88 1.89
N ALA A 55 -24.92 2.64 2.33
CA ALA A 55 -25.62 2.40 3.58
C ALA A 55 -26.39 1.07 3.56
N PHE A 56 -27.02 0.69 2.44
CA PHE A 56 -27.69 -0.60 2.27
C PHE A 56 -26.71 -1.79 2.27
N MET A 57 -25.56 -1.65 1.61
CA MET A 57 -24.50 -2.65 1.65
C MET A 57 -23.92 -2.81 3.07
N ALA A 58 -23.75 -1.69 3.79
CA ALA A 58 -23.30 -1.70 5.18
C ALA A 58 -24.36 -2.24 6.16
N SER A 59 -25.65 -2.00 5.93
CA SER A 59 -26.74 -2.56 6.77
C SER A 59 -26.94 -4.05 6.54
N THR A 60 -26.64 -4.56 5.34
CA THR A 60 -26.63 -6.00 5.03
C THR A 60 -25.44 -6.72 5.68
N GLN A 61 -24.48 -5.96 6.21
CA GLN A 61 -23.37 -6.43 7.05
C GLN A 61 -23.74 -6.51 8.54
N GLN A 62 -25.03 -6.66 8.84
CA GLN A 62 -25.46 -7.22 10.12
C GLN A 62 -24.86 -8.62 10.26
N ALA A 63 -24.33 -8.91 11.45
CA ALA A 63 -23.70 -10.17 11.80
C ALA A 63 -24.75 -11.30 11.90
N ASP A 64 -25.38 -11.61 10.77
CA ASP A 64 -26.02 -12.90 10.59
C ASP A 64 -24.95 -13.98 10.69
N TYR A 65 -25.31 -15.16 11.20
CA TYR A 65 -24.47 -16.36 11.14
C TYR A 65 -24.29 -16.81 9.69
N ALA A 66 -23.61 -16.00 8.89
CA ALA A 66 -23.38 -16.16 7.47
C ALA A 66 -21.89 -16.40 7.24
N ALA A 67 -21.57 -17.49 6.55
CA ALA A 67 -20.22 -17.80 6.10
C ALA A 67 -20.16 -17.57 4.59
N THR A 68 -19.28 -16.67 4.15
CA THR A 68 -18.99 -16.46 2.73
C THR A 68 -17.76 -17.28 2.35
N MET A 69 -17.84 -18.01 1.23
CA MET A 69 -16.69 -18.75 0.68
C MET A 69 -16.55 -18.44 -0.81
N SER A 70 -15.32 -18.34 -1.29
CA SER A 70 -15.01 -18.21 -2.72
C SER A 70 -14.73 -19.59 -3.31
N LEU A 71 -15.29 -19.88 -4.48
CA LEU A 71 -15.11 -21.15 -5.18
C LEU A 71 -14.42 -20.91 -6.52
N ASN A 72 -13.52 -21.82 -6.91
CA ASN A 72 -12.92 -21.80 -8.24
C ASN A 72 -13.96 -22.19 -9.29
N ARG A 73 -14.18 -21.32 -10.29
CA ARG A 73 -15.17 -21.53 -11.36
C ARG A 73 -15.00 -22.85 -12.12
N PHE A 74 -13.77 -23.32 -12.31
CA PHE A 74 -13.49 -24.50 -13.13
C PHE A 74 -13.45 -25.80 -12.34
N THR A 75 -12.99 -25.75 -11.08
CA THR A 75 -12.81 -26.96 -10.27
C THR A 75 -13.87 -27.12 -9.16
N GLY A 76 -14.67 -26.07 -8.91
CA GLY A 76 -15.66 -26.04 -7.84
C GLY A 76 -15.08 -26.14 -6.43
N ARG A 77 -13.75 -26.11 -6.29
CA ARG A 77 -13.07 -26.21 -4.98
C ARG A 77 -13.12 -24.86 -4.27
N ALA A 78 -13.34 -24.90 -2.96
CA ALA A 78 -13.20 -23.72 -2.12
C ALA A 78 -11.78 -23.17 -2.23
N GLN A 79 -11.65 -21.88 -2.49
CA GLN A 79 -10.37 -21.18 -2.49
C GLN A 79 -10.00 -20.93 -1.02
N VAL A 80 -8.83 -21.44 -0.61
CA VAL A 80 -8.27 -21.09 0.70
C VAL A 80 -8.05 -19.58 0.73
N GLY A 81 -8.41 -18.92 1.84
CA GLY A 81 -8.72 -17.48 1.91
C GLY A 81 -7.70 -16.51 1.31
N ASP A 82 -6.44 -16.90 1.14
CA ASP A 82 -5.43 -16.07 0.48
C ASP A 82 -5.46 -16.14 -1.06
N LEU A 83 -6.09 -17.15 -1.69
CA LEU A 83 -6.13 -17.30 -3.16
C LEU A 83 -7.22 -16.45 -3.84
N GLY A 84 -7.67 -15.38 -3.18
CA GLY A 84 -8.63 -14.44 -3.75
C GLY A 84 -8.03 -13.55 -4.85
N PRO A 85 -8.88 -12.79 -5.56
CA PRO A 85 -8.44 -11.80 -6.56
C PRO A 85 -7.40 -10.81 -6.02
N ASP A 86 -7.48 -10.47 -4.73
CA ASP A 86 -6.61 -9.51 -4.07
C ASP A 86 -5.12 -9.92 -4.10
N ARG A 87 -4.83 -11.23 -4.07
CA ARG A 87 -3.46 -11.76 -4.16
C ARG A 87 -2.83 -11.56 -5.53
N HIS A 88 -3.63 -11.35 -6.56
CA HIS A 88 -3.16 -11.14 -7.93
C HIS A 88 -2.98 -9.66 -8.30
N SER A 89 -3.20 -8.74 -7.35
CA SER A 89 -2.87 -7.33 -7.52
C SER A 89 -1.36 -7.11 -7.66
N ASP A 90 -0.97 -6.03 -8.34
CA ASP A 90 0.44 -5.67 -8.52
C ASP A 90 1.13 -5.39 -7.17
N ALA A 91 0.42 -4.76 -6.24
CA ALA A 91 0.88 -4.53 -4.87
C ALA A 91 1.13 -5.84 -4.10
N ALA A 92 0.21 -6.81 -4.17
CA ALA A 92 0.40 -8.10 -3.51
C ALA A 92 1.56 -8.89 -4.16
N LYS A 93 1.75 -8.75 -5.47
CA LYS A 93 2.86 -9.37 -6.20
C LYS A 93 4.20 -8.77 -5.81
N SER A 94 4.32 -7.44 -5.78
CA SER A 94 5.55 -6.75 -5.37
C SER A 94 5.89 -7.05 -3.90
N GLY A 95 4.89 -7.10 -3.02
CA GLY A 95 5.06 -7.54 -1.63
C GLY A 95 5.66 -8.94 -1.52
N ARG A 96 5.15 -9.93 -2.26
CA ARG A 96 5.71 -11.30 -2.27
C ARG A 96 7.13 -11.36 -2.82
N GLN A 97 7.44 -10.58 -3.85
CA GLN A 97 8.78 -10.53 -4.42
C GLN A 97 9.77 -9.91 -3.43
N MET A 98 9.41 -8.80 -2.77
CA MET A 98 10.26 -8.18 -1.76
C MET A 98 10.46 -9.10 -0.55
N ASN A 99 9.38 -9.72 -0.05
CA ASN A 99 9.42 -10.62 1.11
C ASN A 99 10.27 -11.88 0.87
N ALA A 100 10.57 -12.24 -0.38
CA ALA A 100 11.46 -13.36 -0.70
C ALA A 100 12.95 -13.05 -0.49
N PHE A 101 13.35 -11.78 -0.61
CA PHE A 101 14.75 -11.35 -0.48
C PHE A 101 15.00 -10.52 0.78
N PHE A 102 13.98 -9.79 1.23
CA PHE A 102 14.00 -8.96 2.41
C PHE A 102 12.92 -9.48 3.34
N ASP A 103 13.32 -10.02 4.48
CA ASP A 103 12.38 -10.23 5.57
C ASP A 103 12.05 -8.82 6.14
N VAL A 104 11.12 -8.12 5.49
CA VAL A 104 10.77 -6.72 5.78
C VAL A 104 10.29 -6.60 7.23
N ASP A 105 9.55 -7.60 7.71
CA ASP A 105 9.02 -7.65 9.06
C ASP A 105 10.13 -7.94 10.09
N ALA A 106 11.04 -8.86 9.81
CA ALA A 106 12.19 -9.07 10.69
C ALA A 106 13.12 -7.85 10.66
N ALA A 107 13.42 -7.26 9.51
CA ALA A 107 14.29 -6.09 9.35
C ALA A 107 13.73 -4.85 10.07
N ALA A 108 12.42 -4.61 9.98
CA ALA A 108 11.76 -3.54 10.70
C ALA A 108 11.83 -3.75 12.23
N ASN A 109 11.80 -5.02 12.68
CA ASN A 109 11.80 -5.38 14.09
C ASN A 109 13.19 -5.72 14.69
N GLN A 110 14.24 -5.89 13.88
CA GLN A 110 15.59 -6.28 14.33
C GLN A 110 16.15 -5.33 15.40
N HIS A 111 15.79 -4.05 15.32
CA HIS A 111 16.30 -3.01 16.21
C HIS A 111 15.33 -2.69 17.36
N GLY A 112 14.22 -3.43 17.51
CA GLY A 112 13.22 -3.20 18.56
C GLY A 112 12.69 -1.76 18.61
N GLY A 113 12.59 -1.11 17.44
CA GLY A 113 12.21 0.30 17.30
C GLY A 113 13.29 1.32 17.72
N LYS A 114 14.50 0.87 18.07
CA LYS A 114 15.61 1.77 18.43
C LYS A 114 16.27 2.31 17.18
N SER A 115 16.57 3.62 17.18
CA SER A 115 17.36 4.22 16.11
C SER A 115 18.81 3.73 16.14
N LEU A 116 19.45 3.63 14.97
CA LEU A 116 20.88 3.30 14.81
C LEU A 116 21.79 4.16 15.70
N LYS A 117 21.41 5.42 15.94
CA LYS A 117 22.15 6.35 16.82
C LYS A 117 22.03 5.96 18.30
N ALA A 118 20.88 5.45 18.73
CA ALA A 118 20.67 4.97 20.09
C ALA A 118 21.48 3.70 20.37
N GLU A 119 21.52 2.76 19.41
CA GLU A 119 22.36 1.55 19.52
C GLU A 119 23.85 1.90 19.60
N ARG A 120 24.34 2.76 18.71
CA ARG A 120 25.74 3.22 18.71
C ARG A 120 26.13 3.97 19.99
N ARG A 121 25.17 4.60 20.67
CA ARG A 121 25.42 5.27 21.95
C ARG A 121 25.62 4.28 23.09
N GLN A 122 24.98 3.10 23.03
CA GLN A 122 25.11 2.04 24.04
C GLN A 122 26.40 1.23 23.85
N THR A 123 26.94 1.16 22.63
CA THR A 123 28.22 0.48 22.32
C THR A 123 29.46 1.35 22.55
N ARG A 124 29.42 2.31 23.49
CA ARG A 124 30.61 3.08 23.84
C ARG A 124 31.51 2.25 24.72
N VAL A 125 32.73 2.01 24.26
CA VAL A 125 33.78 1.29 25.01
C VAL A 125 33.93 1.98 26.37
N SER A 126 33.66 1.24 27.45
CA SER A 126 33.83 1.76 28.80
C SER A 126 35.31 2.01 29.07
N LYS A 127 35.63 2.86 30.07
CA LYS A 127 37.02 3.11 30.46
C LYS A 127 37.73 1.82 30.89
N GLU A 128 36.97 0.85 31.41
CA GLU A 128 37.47 -0.46 31.82
C GLU A 128 37.77 -1.35 30.62
N ASP A 129 36.87 -1.40 29.64
CA ASP A 129 37.10 -2.12 28.39
C ASP A 129 38.31 -1.56 27.63
N ALA A 130 38.47 -0.24 27.59
CA ALA A 130 39.63 0.41 26.98
C ALA A 130 40.95 0.01 27.69
N LYS A 131 40.94 -0.11 29.02
CA LYS A 131 42.10 -0.59 29.79
C LYS A 131 42.38 -2.07 29.47
N ARG A 132 41.36 -2.92 29.44
CA ARG A 132 41.49 -4.35 29.08
C ARG A 132 42.11 -4.51 27.69
N TYR A 133 41.61 -3.81 26.68
CA TYR A 133 42.17 -3.85 25.32
C TYR A 133 43.62 -3.37 25.26
N ASN A 134 43.99 -2.36 26.04
CA ASN A 134 45.37 -1.88 26.11
C ASN A 134 46.30 -2.88 26.80
N GLN A 135 45.83 -3.55 27.86
CA GLN A 135 46.57 -4.63 28.52
C GLN A 135 46.76 -5.83 27.59
N GLU A 136 45.71 -6.31 26.93
CA GLU A 136 45.80 -7.40 25.96
C GLU A 136 46.76 -7.05 24.79
N ARG A 137 46.73 -5.80 24.31
CA ARG A 137 47.70 -5.33 23.30
C ARG A 137 49.12 -5.34 23.84
N ARG A 138 49.34 -4.93 25.09
CA ARG A 138 50.65 -4.93 25.73
C ARG A 138 51.16 -6.35 25.94
N GLU A 139 50.33 -7.26 26.43
CA GLU A 139 50.64 -8.67 26.61
C GLU A 139 50.96 -9.37 25.29
N LYS A 140 50.20 -9.12 24.22
CA LYS A 140 50.50 -9.66 22.88
C LYS A 140 51.88 -9.19 22.38
N LYS A 141 52.22 -7.91 22.60
CA LYS A 141 53.54 -7.36 22.26
C LYS A 141 54.65 -7.98 23.12
N GLU A 142 54.41 -8.16 24.42
CA GLU A 142 55.37 -8.78 25.34
C GLU A 142 55.55 -10.27 25.04
N LYS A 143 54.49 -11.02 24.72
CA LYS A 143 54.57 -12.41 24.25
C LYS A 143 55.37 -12.51 22.95
N LYS A 144 55.14 -11.64 21.96
CA LYS A 144 55.97 -11.60 20.73
C LYS A 144 57.44 -11.26 21.03
N ARG A 145 57.69 -10.38 21.99
CA ARG A 145 59.03 -10.02 22.49
C ARG A 145 59.63 -11.04 23.47
N ARG A 146 58.88 -12.01 23.96
CA ARG A 146 59.39 -13.10 24.81
C ARG A 146 59.46 -14.42 24.06
N GLY A 147 58.72 -14.57 22.96
CA GLY A 147 58.75 -15.76 22.11
C GLY A 147 60.10 -15.97 21.42
N TRP A 148 60.91 -14.91 21.23
CA TRP A 148 62.30 -15.08 20.81
C TRP A 148 63.26 -15.45 21.95
N LEU A 149 62.85 -15.27 23.21
CA LEU A 149 63.63 -15.64 24.41
C LEU A 149 63.26 -17.02 24.98
N GLN A 150 62.11 -17.55 24.59
CA GLN A 150 61.60 -18.86 25.01
C GLN A 150 61.86 -19.99 24.01
N ASN A 151 62.51 -19.67 22.88
CA ASN A 151 63.03 -20.62 21.90
C ASN A 151 64.55 -20.80 22.09
#